data_AF-A0A091LK13-F1
#
_entry.id   AF-A0A091LK13-F1
#
_cell.length_a   1.000
_cell.length_b   1.000
_cell.length_c   1.000
_cell.angle_alpha   90.00
_cell.angle_beta   90.00
_cell.angle_gamma   90.00
#
_symmetry.space_group_name_H-M   'P 1'
#
loop_
_entity.id
_entity.type
_entity.pdbx_description
1 polymer ?
#
loop_
_entity_poly.entity_id
_entity_poly.type
_entity_poly.pdbx_seq_one_letter_code
_entity_poly.pdbx_strand_id
1 'polypeptide(L)'
;MGYDIERFVGYVNEGLLCSICRDVLEDPLQAPCEHAFCTACIHGWLVHHSNCPEDRQMIDVSLLRPLYRYMKNDLNRLQLHCKNREYGCEMVCSLESIDRHERECEYSQIPCSNAGCTVQIERRNLDGHLAVCEYRSRECPNGCGYTILSAEDTQHNCVAELRTELELLRSEMICRVEEAKHEMESRLDSQRRHMVQKESILQNEIEELKSQMSRMMSDVRSLMAAERQHRQELEQAELEKREL
;
A
#
# COMPACT_ATOMS: atom_id res chain seq x y z
N MET A 1 26.57 12.38 -24.77
CA MET A 1 25.62 13.50 -24.90
C MET A 1 25.38 13.66 -26.38
N GLY A 2 24.13 13.69 -26.83
CA GLY A 2 23.82 13.56 -28.25
C GLY A 2 23.75 12.10 -28.69
N TYR A 3 23.05 11.86 -29.79
CA TYR A 3 22.96 10.56 -30.42
C TYR A 3 24.12 10.38 -31.40
N ASP A 4 24.86 9.28 -31.23
CA ASP A 4 25.96 8.90 -32.10
C ASP A 4 25.53 8.88 -33.58
N ILE A 5 26.22 9.68 -34.39
CA ILE A 5 25.93 9.86 -35.81
C ILE A 5 26.08 8.56 -36.62
N GLU A 6 26.96 7.65 -36.20
CA GLU A 6 27.23 6.39 -36.90
C GLU A 6 26.03 5.44 -36.86
N ARG A 7 25.11 5.65 -35.93
CA ARG A 7 23.89 4.86 -35.82
C ARG A 7 22.85 5.23 -36.87
N PHE A 8 22.91 6.45 -37.43
CA PHE A 8 21.89 6.94 -38.35
C PHE A 8 22.04 6.35 -39.75
N VAL A 9 20.90 6.13 -40.40
CA VAL A 9 20.82 5.62 -41.76
C VAL A 9 20.76 6.79 -42.73
N GLY A 10 21.78 6.89 -43.58
CA GLY A 10 21.87 7.94 -44.59
C GLY A 10 22.46 9.25 -44.07
N TYR A 11 22.15 10.34 -44.76
CA TYR A 11 22.71 11.66 -44.45
C TYR A 11 21.89 12.36 -43.35
N VAL A 12 22.58 12.87 -42.33
CA VAL A 12 22.00 13.76 -41.31
C VAL A 12 22.35 15.20 -41.66
N ASN A 13 21.34 16.07 -41.66
CA ASN A 13 21.54 17.50 -41.92
C ASN A 13 22.42 18.12 -40.82
N GLU A 14 23.46 18.86 -41.20
CA GLU A 14 24.36 19.57 -40.28
C GLU A 14 23.62 20.49 -39.30
N GLY A 15 22.48 21.07 -39.70
CA GLY A 15 21.64 21.87 -38.82
C GLY A 15 20.94 21.09 -37.69
N LEU A 16 21.05 19.75 -37.68
CA LEU A 16 20.57 18.86 -36.63
C LEU A 16 21.70 18.27 -35.77
N LEU A 17 22.93 18.74 -35.97
CA LEU A 17 24.08 18.37 -35.17
C LEU A 17 24.31 19.39 -34.06
N CYS A 18 24.77 18.92 -32.91
CA CYS A 18 25.16 19.80 -31.82
C CYS A 18 26.54 20.39 -32.07
N SER A 19 26.64 21.72 -32.03
CA SER A 19 27.89 22.46 -32.10
C SER A 19 28.95 22.12 -31.03
N ILE A 20 28.54 21.58 -29.88
CA ILE A 20 29.45 21.24 -28.78
C ILE A 20 29.95 19.79 -28.88
N CYS A 21 29.05 18.80 -28.92
CA CYS A 21 29.44 17.39 -28.96
C CYS A 21 29.62 16.83 -30.38
N ARG A 22 29.16 17.54 -31.42
CA ARG A 22 29.19 17.15 -32.83
C ARG A 22 28.34 15.94 -33.20
N ASP A 23 27.60 15.40 -32.24
CA ASP A 23 26.62 14.34 -32.42
C ASP A 23 25.23 14.90 -32.77
N VAL A 24 24.31 14.01 -33.18
CA VAL A 24 22.92 14.39 -33.47
C VAL A 24 22.24 14.87 -32.19
N LEU A 25 21.48 15.96 -32.31
CA LEU A 25 20.85 16.65 -31.19
C LEU A 25 19.97 15.74 -30.30
N GLU A 26 20.28 15.69 -29.00
CA GLU A 26 19.51 15.02 -27.95
C GLU A 26 18.85 16.06 -27.05
N ASP A 27 17.52 16.00 -26.92
CA ASP A 27 16.68 17.01 -26.27
C ASP A 27 17.13 18.46 -26.56
N PRO A 28 17.02 18.92 -27.81
CA PRO A 28 17.69 20.15 -28.23
C PRO A 28 17.05 21.44 -27.73
N LEU A 29 17.92 22.39 -27.42
CA LEU A 29 17.60 23.79 -27.15
C LEU A 29 18.26 24.69 -28.20
N GLN A 30 17.52 25.71 -28.62
CA GLN A 30 17.94 26.76 -29.51
C GLN A 30 18.22 28.04 -28.73
N ALA A 31 19.36 28.65 -29.03
CA ALA A 31 19.70 29.98 -28.57
C ALA A 31 18.97 31.07 -29.39
N PRO A 32 18.86 32.31 -28.87
CA PRO A 32 18.34 33.44 -29.65
C PRO A 32 19.13 33.75 -30.93
N CYS A 33 20.40 33.35 -30.99
CA CYS A 33 21.23 33.43 -32.19
C CYS A 33 21.06 32.24 -33.15
N GLU A 34 19.96 31.49 -33.01
CA GLU A 34 19.53 30.38 -33.87
C GLU A 34 20.38 29.09 -33.83
N HIS A 35 21.53 29.09 -33.14
CA HIS A 35 22.32 27.89 -32.91
C HIS A 35 21.63 26.90 -31.97
N ALA A 36 21.74 25.60 -32.28
CA ALA A 36 21.10 24.51 -31.56
C ALA A 36 22.11 23.62 -30.83
N PHE A 37 21.75 23.18 -29.64
CA PHE A 37 22.60 22.37 -28.78
C PHE A 37 21.79 21.30 -28.04
N CYS A 38 22.42 20.18 -27.69
CA CYS A 38 21.82 19.26 -26.72
C CYS A 38 21.64 19.99 -25.38
N THR A 39 20.52 19.75 -24.68
CA THR A 39 20.23 20.38 -23.37
C THR A 39 21.44 20.26 -22.44
N ALA A 40 21.96 19.05 -22.24
CA ALA A 40 23.06 18.82 -21.31
C ALA A 40 24.37 19.52 -21.74
N CYS A 41 24.61 19.68 -23.04
CA CYS A 41 25.79 20.36 -23.56
C CYS A 41 25.75 21.87 -23.29
N ILE A 42 24.65 22.54 -23.64
CA ILE A 42 24.54 24.00 -23.46
C ILE A 42 24.45 24.39 -21.99
N HIS A 43 23.73 23.60 -21.18
CA HIS A 43 23.71 23.82 -19.74
C HIS A 43 25.10 23.66 -19.12
N GLY A 44 25.85 22.62 -19.51
CA GLY A 44 27.23 22.44 -19.03
C GLY A 44 28.15 23.61 -19.42
N TRP A 45 28.01 24.15 -20.63
CA TRP A 45 28.77 25.32 -21.08
C TRP A 45 28.44 26.58 -20.28
N LEU A 46 27.15 26.84 -20.07
CA LEU A 46 26.66 28.07 -19.43
C LEU A 46 26.92 28.13 -17.92
N VAL A 47 27.37 27.04 -17.29
CA VAL A 47 27.88 27.06 -15.90
C VAL A 47 29.12 27.94 -15.78
N HIS A 48 29.97 27.97 -16.81
CA HIS A 48 31.25 28.67 -16.79
C HIS A 48 31.32 29.87 -17.74
N HIS A 49 30.36 30.01 -18.65
CA HIS A 49 30.34 31.04 -19.68
C HIS A 49 28.94 31.63 -19.80
N SER A 50 28.84 32.88 -20.26
CA SER A 50 27.56 33.54 -20.52
C SER A 50 27.40 33.90 -22.00
N ASN A 51 27.97 33.08 -22.87
CA ASN A 51 27.99 33.31 -24.31
C ASN A 51 27.75 32.04 -25.12
N CYS A 52 27.38 32.21 -26.38
CA CYS A 52 27.26 31.13 -27.34
C CYS A 52 28.63 30.51 -27.66
N PRO A 53 28.75 29.17 -27.69
CA PRO A 53 29.96 28.49 -28.15
C PRO A 53 30.37 28.84 -29.59
N GLU A 54 29.42 29.14 -30.48
CA GLU A 54 29.68 29.34 -31.91
C GLU A 54 30.01 30.79 -32.26
N ASP A 55 29.12 31.71 -31.89
CA ASP A 55 29.21 33.12 -32.31
C ASP A 55 29.52 34.09 -31.16
N ARG A 56 29.72 33.58 -29.94
CA ARG A 56 30.06 34.33 -28.72
C ARG A 56 29.05 35.41 -28.33
N GLN A 57 27.83 35.37 -28.87
CA GLN A 57 26.75 36.26 -28.45
C GLN A 57 26.38 35.96 -26.99
N MET A 58 26.07 37.01 -26.21
CA MET A 58 25.69 36.84 -24.81
C MET A 58 24.36 36.07 -24.71
N ILE A 59 24.37 34.97 -23.97
CA ILE A 59 23.20 34.10 -23.78
C ILE A 59 23.12 33.72 -22.31
N ASP A 60 21.88 33.69 -21.82
CA ASP A 60 21.53 33.14 -20.52
C ASP A 60 20.61 31.91 -20.70
N VAL A 61 20.60 31.03 -19.71
CA VAL A 61 19.80 29.81 -19.70
C VAL A 61 18.30 30.11 -19.88
N SER A 62 17.82 31.23 -19.36
CA SER A 62 16.40 31.64 -19.47
C SER A 62 15.94 31.96 -20.90
N LEU A 63 16.90 32.26 -21.79
CA LEU A 63 16.64 32.63 -23.19
C LEU A 63 16.58 31.42 -24.12
N LEU A 64 17.00 30.25 -23.64
CA LEU A 64 16.96 29.02 -24.42
C LEU A 64 15.51 28.58 -24.65
N ARG A 65 15.23 28.14 -25.87
CA ARG A 65 13.90 27.65 -26.28
C ARG A 65 14.03 26.27 -26.92
N PRO A 66 13.00 25.41 -26.87
CA PRO A 66 12.98 24.20 -27.69
C PRO A 66 13.09 24.54 -29.18
N LEU A 67 13.62 23.61 -29.99
CA LEU A 67 13.64 23.77 -31.44
C LEU A 67 12.26 24.08 -32.01
N TYR A 68 12.24 24.80 -33.14
CA TYR A 68 11.04 24.94 -33.94
C TYR A 68 10.46 23.58 -34.33
N ARG A 69 9.13 23.51 -34.35
CA ARG A 69 8.39 22.27 -34.57
C ARG A 69 8.80 21.52 -35.84
N TYR A 70 9.10 22.23 -36.93
CA TYR A 70 9.50 21.59 -38.18
C TYR A 70 10.86 20.90 -38.05
N MET A 71 11.88 21.56 -37.46
CA MET A 71 13.18 20.96 -37.19
C MET A 71 13.07 19.78 -36.22
N LYS A 72 12.24 19.90 -35.18
CA LYS A 72 11.95 18.80 -34.26
C LYS A 72 11.31 17.62 -34.98
N ASN A 73 10.38 17.86 -35.90
CA ASN A 73 9.76 16.81 -36.70
C ASN A 73 10.78 16.15 -37.65
N ASP A 74 11.68 16.91 -38.25
CA ASP A 74 12.73 16.39 -39.14
C ASP A 74 13.72 15.53 -38.35
N LEU A 75 14.16 16.01 -37.18
CA LEU A 75 14.98 15.26 -36.22
C LEU A 75 14.30 13.94 -35.82
N ASN A 76 13.03 13.99 -35.45
CA ASN A 76 12.25 12.83 -35.04
C ASN A 76 12.05 11.79 -36.15
N ARG A 77 12.10 12.20 -37.42
CA ARG A 77 11.95 11.33 -38.60
C ARG A 77 13.24 10.65 -39.02
N LEU A 78 14.39 11.12 -38.54
CA LEU A 78 15.67 10.49 -38.83
C LEU A 78 15.62 9.02 -38.43
N GLN A 79 16.14 8.17 -39.31
CA GLN A 79 16.17 6.73 -39.11
C GLN A 79 17.53 6.32 -38.56
N LEU A 80 17.54 5.42 -37.59
CA LEU A 80 18.75 4.91 -36.97
C LEU A 80 18.63 3.45 -36.58
N HIS A 81 19.78 2.79 -36.51
CA HIS A 81 19.91 1.45 -35.98
C HIS A 81 19.80 1.45 -34.45
N CYS A 82 19.22 0.37 -33.92
CA CYS A 82 19.27 0.05 -32.49
C CYS A 82 20.72 -0.02 -32.00
N LYS A 83 20.99 0.46 -30.78
CA LYS A 83 22.32 0.33 -30.16
C LYS A 83 22.79 -1.13 -30.03
N ASN A 84 21.84 -2.07 -29.96
CA ASN A 84 22.13 -3.51 -29.88
C ASN A 84 22.37 -4.16 -31.25
N ARG A 85 22.69 -3.39 -32.29
CA ARG A 85 23.01 -3.92 -33.63
C ARG A 85 24.20 -4.87 -33.60
N GLU A 86 25.20 -4.58 -32.75
CA GLU A 86 26.36 -5.45 -32.55
C GLU A 86 25.98 -6.84 -31.99
N TYR A 87 24.87 -6.94 -31.26
CA TYR A 87 24.33 -8.20 -30.73
C TYR A 87 23.32 -8.88 -31.68
N GLY A 88 23.12 -8.33 -32.89
CA GLY A 88 22.24 -8.91 -33.91
C GLY A 88 20.87 -8.26 -34.06
N CYS A 89 20.61 -7.12 -33.41
CA CYS A 89 19.38 -6.36 -33.67
C CYS A 89 19.47 -5.61 -35.01
N GLU A 90 18.75 -6.08 -36.03
CA GLU A 90 18.71 -5.44 -37.36
C GLU A 90 17.66 -4.31 -37.48
N MET A 91 16.93 -4.01 -36.40
CA MET A 91 15.85 -3.03 -36.43
C MET A 91 16.37 -1.62 -36.71
N VAL A 92 15.72 -0.97 -37.68
CA VAL A 92 15.83 0.45 -37.98
C VAL A 92 14.53 1.13 -37.55
N CYS A 93 14.64 2.14 -36.70
CA CYS A 93 13.48 2.88 -36.20
C CYS A 93 13.67 4.38 -36.49
N SER A 94 12.60 5.15 -36.35
CA SER A 94 12.73 6.61 -36.27
C SER A 94 13.27 7.02 -34.90
N LEU A 95 13.93 8.17 -34.81
CA LEU A 95 14.40 8.73 -33.55
C LEU A 95 13.27 8.89 -32.53
N GLU A 96 12.05 9.23 -32.97
CA GLU A 96 10.88 9.31 -32.09
C GLU A 96 10.50 7.97 -31.43
N SER A 97 10.79 6.84 -32.07
CA SER A 97 10.36 5.51 -31.62
C SER A 97 11.49 4.64 -31.08
N ILE A 98 12.75 5.05 -31.26
CA ILE A 98 13.92 4.24 -30.90
C ILE A 98 13.96 3.91 -29.40
N ASP A 99 13.62 4.85 -28.53
CA ASP A 99 13.60 4.62 -27.07
C ASP A 99 12.61 3.54 -26.66
N ARG A 100 11.45 3.49 -27.31
CA ARG A 100 10.46 2.45 -27.07
C ARG A 100 11.01 1.09 -27.50
N HIS A 101 11.61 1.02 -28.69
CA HIS A 101 12.23 -0.21 -29.17
C HIS A 101 13.36 -0.67 -28.23
N GLU A 102 14.29 0.21 -27.85
CA GLU A 102 15.44 -0.17 -27.02
C GLU A 102 15.05 -0.65 -25.62
N ARG A 103 13.96 -0.12 -25.05
CA ARG A 103 13.39 -0.62 -23.79
C ARG A 103 12.85 -2.04 -23.87
N GLU A 104 12.46 -2.48 -25.05
CA GLU A 104 11.82 -3.77 -25.31
C GLU A 104 12.68 -4.71 -26.18
N CYS A 105 13.86 -4.25 -26.60
CA CYS A 105 14.70 -4.95 -27.54
C CYS A 105 15.12 -6.34 -27.02
N GLU A 106 14.82 -7.36 -27.83
CA GLU A 106 15.11 -8.77 -27.53
C GLU A 106 16.61 -9.07 -27.40
N TYR A 107 17.45 -8.30 -28.09
CA TYR A 107 18.90 -8.40 -28.09
C TYR A 107 19.57 -7.57 -26.99
N SER A 108 18.77 -6.87 -26.18
CA SER A 108 19.29 -6.08 -25.05
C SER A 108 19.88 -7.01 -24.00
N GLN A 109 21.12 -6.74 -23.57
CA GLN A 109 21.78 -7.45 -22.49
C GLN A 109 21.19 -7.01 -21.16
N ILE A 110 20.57 -7.94 -20.44
CA ILE A 110 19.97 -7.69 -19.13
C ILE A 110 20.59 -8.60 -18.08
N PRO A 111 20.79 -8.12 -16.83
CA PRO A 111 21.26 -8.96 -15.75
C PRO A 111 20.19 -9.98 -15.36
N CYS A 112 20.64 -11.16 -14.90
CA CYS A 112 19.74 -12.13 -14.27
C CYS A 112 19.06 -11.55 -13.01
N SER A 113 17.78 -11.87 -12.81
CA SER A 113 17.02 -11.46 -11.62
C SER A 113 17.36 -12.23 -10.35
N ASN A 114 18.06 -13.37 -10.48
CA ASN A 114 18.40 -14.22 -9.34
C ASN A 114 19.56 -13.62 -8.55
N ALA A 115 19.38 -13.45 -7.24
CA ALA A 115 20.40 -12.93 -6.35
C ALA A 115 21.66 -13.80 -6.39
N GLY A 116 22.81 -13.18 -6.67
CA GLY A 116 24.10 -13.86 -6.79
C GLY A 116 24.47 -14.27 -8.22
N CYS A 117 23.55 -14.23 -9.18
CA CYS A 117 23.87 -14.44 -10.58
C CYS A 117 24.39 -13.13 -11.20
N THR A 118 25.63 -13.13 -11.70
CA THR A 118 26.25 -11.96 -12.35
C THR A 118 26.19 -12.01 -13.88
N VAL A 119 25.55 -13.04 -14.44
CA VAL A 119 25.48 -13.26 -15.88
C VAL A 119 24.58 -12.21 -16.52
N GLN A 120 25.05 -11.63 -17.62
CA GLN A 120 24.24 -10.81 -18.53
C GLN A 120 23.84 -11.63 -19.75
N ILE A 121 22.56 -11.54 -20.10
CA ILE A 121 21.94 -12.41 -21.11
C ILE A 121 21.02 -11.55 -21.98
N GLU A 122 20.93 -11.91 -23.26
CA GLU A 122 19.93 -11.36 -24.16
C GLU A 122 18.52 -11.54 -23.60
N ARG A 123 17.70 -10.49 -23.63
CA ARG A 123 16.33 -10.52 -23.12
C ARG A 123 15.53 -11.74 -23.62
N ARG A 124 15.63 -12.09 -24.90
CA ARG A 124 14.93 -13.25 -25.47
C ARG A 124 15.32 -14.60 -24.86
N ASN A 125 16.53 -14.68 -24.29
CA ASN A 125 17.09 -15.91 -23.69
C ASN A 125 16.98 -15.92 -22.16
N LEU A 126 16.41 -14.88 -21.55
CA LEU A 126 16.28 -14.79 -20.09
C LEU A 126 15.47 -15.96 -19.53
N ASP A 127 14.31 -16.27 -20.13
CA ASP A 127 13.44 -17.34 -19.63
C ASP A 127 14.13 -18.71 -19.67
N GLY A 128 14.87 -18.99 -20.75
CA GLY A 128 15.68 -20.20 -20.88
C GLY A 128 16.76 -20.28 -19.81
N HIS A 129 17.45 -19.17 -19.53
CA HIS A 129 18.41 -19.10 -18.43
C HIS A 129 17.76 -19.28 -17.07
N LEU A 130 16.65 -18.59 -16.75
CA LEU A 130 15.99 -18.70 -15.45
C LEU A 130 15.55 -20.13 -15.16
N ALA A 131 15.14 -20.88 -16.19
CA ALA A 131 14.80 -22.29 -16.07
C ALA A 131 16.01 -23.16 -15.65
N VAL A 132 17.23 -22.82 -16.05
CA VAL A 132 18.46 -23.60 -15.77
C VAL A 132 19.41 -22.97 -14.75
N CYS A 133 19.19 -21.72 -14.36
CA CYS A 133 20.10 -20.91 -13.54
C CYS A 133 20.45 -21.60 -12.21
N GLU A 134 21.74 -21.60 -11.87
CA GLU A 134 22.26 -22.20 -10.64
C GLU A 134 21.80 -21.47 -9.39
N TYR A 135 21.54 -20.16 -9.51
CA TYR A 135 21.06 -19.30 -8.42
C TYR A 135 19.53 -19.18 -8.34
N ARG A 136 18.79 -19.97 -9.14
CA ARG A 136 17.32 -19.95 -9.05
C ARG A 136 16.87 -20.56 -7.73
N SER A 137 15.90 -19.92 -7.08
CA SER A 137 15.23 -20.53 -5.95
C SER A 137 14.37 -21.71 -6.41
N ARG A 138 14.32 -22.77 -5.61
CA ARG A 138 13.52 -23.99 -5.87
C ARG A 138 12.84 -24.41 -4.59
N GLU A 139 11.70 -25.08 -4.68
CA GLU A 139 11.12 -25.74 -3.52
C GLU A 139 12.09 -26.82 -2.99
N CYS A 140 12.13 -26.94 -1.67
CA CYS A 140 12.97 -27.93 -1.02
C CYS A 140 12.60 -29.35 -1.52
N PRO A 141 13.57 -30.15 -1.98
CA PRO A 141 13.30 -31.48 -2.55
C PRO A 141 12.72 -32.46 -1.52
N ASN A 142 12.89 -32.18 -0.22
CA ASN A 142 12.31 -32.95 0.86
C ASN A 142 10.82 -32.62 1.11
N GLY A 143 10.24 -31.69 0.33
CA GLY A 143 8.82 -31.38 0.36
C GLY A 143 8.37 -30.58 1.59
N CYS A 144 9.27 -29.87 2.28
CA CYS A 144 8.91 -29.03 3.42
C CYS A 144 8.19 -27.73 3.05
N GLY A 145 8.04 -27.41 1.75
CA GLY A 145 7.33 -26.23 1.25
C GLY A 145 8.15 -24.92 1.21
N TYR A 146 9.38 -24.91 1.74
CA TYR A 146 10.26 -23.74 1.72
C TYR A 146 11.11 -23.66 0.44
N THR A 147 11.46 -22.43 0.04
CA THR A 147 12.34 -22.18 -1.11
C THR A 147 13.82 -22.15 -0.69
N ILE A 148 14.66 -22.83 -1.45
CA ILE A 148 16.13 -22.92 -1.27
C ILE A 148 16.85 -22.41 -2.52
N LEU A 149 18.02 -21.80 -2.37
CA LEU A 149 18.80 -21.24 -3.49
C LEU A 149 19.64 -22.30 -4.21
N SER A 150 20.00 -23.37 -3.51
CA SER A 150 20.75 -24.51 -4.05
C SER A 150 20.22 -25.81 -3.45
N ALA A 151 20.32 -26.92 -4.18
CA ALA A 151 20.04 -28.25 -3.63
C ALA A 151 21.03 -28.65 -2.51
N GLU A 152 22.18 -27.99 -2.46
CA GLU A 152 23.25 -28.16 -1.47
C GLU A 152 23.24 -27.06 -0.41
N ASP A 153 22.13 -26.32 -0.29
CA ASP A 153 21.99 -25.25 0.70
C ASP A 153 22.13 -25.82 2.12
N THR A 154 23.33 -25.72 2.67
CA THR A 154 23.67 -26.19 4.02
C THR A 154 23.02 -25.33 5.10
N GLN A 155 22.43 -24.19 4.73
CA GLN A 155 21.73 -23.30 5.65
C GLN A 155 20.27 -23.70 5.81
N HIS A 156 19.68 -24.44 4.86
CA HIS A 156 18.30 -24.91 4.98
C HIS A 156 18.21 -26.19 5.82
N ASN A 157 17.53 -26.11 6.97
CA ASN A 157 17.21 -27.26 7.80
C ASN A 157 15.69 -27.42 7.91
N CYS A 158 15.12 -28.34 7.13
CA CYS A 158 13.67 -28.58 7.07
C CYS A 158 13.05 -28.78 8.45
N VAL A 159 13.75 -29.48 9.34
CA VAL A 159 13.23 -29.81 10.68
C VAL A 159 13.22 -28.57 11.57
N ALA A 160 14.21 -27.69 11.45
CA ALA A 160 14.23 -26.43 12.19
C ALA A 160 13.10 -25.50 11.74
N GLU A 161 12.95 -25.30 10.43
CA GLU A 161 11.89 -24.47 9.86
C GLU A 161 10.49 -24.94 10.26
N LEU A 162 10.20 -26.24 10.07
CA LEU A 162 8.90 -26.82 10.44
C LEU A 162 8.65 -26.76 11.95
N ARG A 163 9.69 -26.88 12.79
CA ARG A 163 9.55 -26.70 14.25
C ARG A 163 9.17 -25.27 14.60
N THR A 164 9.81 -24.28 13.98
CA THR A 164 9.48 -22.87 14.18
C THR A 164 8.05 -22.58 13.73
N GLU A 165 7.63 -23.11 12.58
CA GLU A 165 6.25 -22.98 12.09
C GLU A 165 5.23 -23.60 13.08
N LEU A 166 5.50 -24.82 13.57
CA LEU A 166 4.67 -25.47 14.59
C LEU A 166 4.63 -24.67 15.89
N GLU A 167 5.74 -24.05 16.31
CA GLU A 167 5.81 -23.23 17.51
C GLU A 167 5.02 -21.93 17.37
N LEU A 168 5.08 -21.29 16.20
CA LEU A 168 4.25 -20.12 15.86
C LEU A 168 2.76 -20.47 15.84
N LEU A 169 2.37 -21.56 15.16
CA LEU A 169 0.98 -22.02 15.12
C LEU A 169 0.47 -22.38 16.52
N ARG A 170 1.31 -23.01 17.35
CA ARG A 170 0.98 -23.30 18.75
C ARG A 170 0.79 -22.01 19.54
N SER A 171 1.67 -21.03 19.38
CA SER A 171 1.55 -19.73 20.04
C SER A 171 0.27 -19.00 19.63
N GLU A 172 -0.05 -18.98 18.33
CA GLU A 172 -1.29 -18.37 17.82
C GLU A 172 -2.53 -19.06 18.40
N MET A 173 -2.53 -20.39 18.45
CA MET A 173 -3.62 -21.17 19.05
C MET A 173 -3.79 -20.85 20.54
N ILE A 174 -2.70 -20.74 21.30
CA ILE A 174 -2.74 -20.38 22.72
C ILE A 174 -3.37 -19.00 22.90
N CYS A 175 -2.90 -17.99 22.16
CA CYS A 175 -3.48 -16.65 22.22
C CYS A 175 -4.98 -16.65 21.91
N ARG A 176 -5.41 -17.38 20.87
CA ARG A 176 -6.84 -17.50 20.53
C ARG A 176 -7.68 -18.14 21.63
N VAL A 177 -7.16 -19.18 22.28
CA VAL A 177 -7.86 -19.84 23.39
C VAL A 177 -7.96 -18.92 24.60
N GLU A 178 -6.90 -18.17 24.91
CA GLU A 178 -6.90 -17.18 26.00
C GLU A 178 -7.89 -16.04 25.75
N GLU A 179 -7.94 -15.52 24.53
CA GLU A 179 -8.91 -14.50 24.11
C GLU A 179 -10.34 -15.00 24.25
N ALA A 180 -10.65 -16.20 23.73
CA ALA A 180 -11.97 -16.80 23.83
C ALA A 180 -12.39 -17.06 25.29
N LYS A 181 -11.43 -17.50 26.12
CA LYS A 181 -11.64 -17.66 27.56
C LYS A 181 -11.98 -16.32 28.22
N HIS A 182 -11.19 -15.29 27.96
CA HIS A 182 -11.39 -13.96 28.54
C HIS A 182 -12.75 -13.38 28.14
N GLU A 183 -13.15 -13.54 26.87
CA GLU A 183 -14.46 -13.11 26.40
C GLU A 183 -15.60 -13.82 27.13
N MET A 184 -15.50 -15.14 27.30
CA MET A 184 -16.49 -15.95 28.02
C MET A 184 -16.59 -15.54 29.50
N GLU A 185 -15.46 -15.33 30.17
CA GLU A 185 -15.41 -14.85 31.56
C GLU A 185 -16.06 -13.48 31.71
N SER A 186 -15.74 -12.54 30.82
CA SER A 186 -16.34 -11.19 30.81
C SER A 186 -17.87 -11.24 30.62
N ARG A 187 -18.36 -12.12 29.73
CA ARG A 187 -19.81 -12.34 29.53
C ARG A 187 -20.48 -12.88 30.80
N LEU A 188 -19.88 -13.88 31.44
CA LEU A 188 -20.41 -14.45 32.68
C LEU A 188 -20.41 -13.42 33.82
N ASP A 189 -19.36 -12.62 33.97
CA ASP A 189 -19.28 -11.57 34.98
C ASP A 189 -20.30 -10.46 34.75
N SER A 190 -20.50 -10.05 33.49
CA SER A 190 -21.56 -9.09 33.14
C SER A 190 -22.94 -9.65 33.48
N GLN A 191 -23.21 -10.92 33.16
CA GLN A 191 -24.48 -11.57 33.48
C GLN A 191 -24.68 -11.67 35.00
N ARG A 192 -23.65 -12.06 35.76
CA ARG A 192 -23.68 -12.11 37.23
C ARG A 192 -23.99 -10.75 37.83
N ARG A 193 -23.30 -9.68 37.41
CA ARG A 193 -23.57 -8.31 37.89
C ARG A 193 -25.02 -7.89 37.64
N HIS A 194 -25.52 -8.14 36.44
CA HIS A 194 -26.90 -7.81 36.09
C HIS A 194 -27.92 -8.62 36.91
N MET A 195 -27.67 -9.91 37.16
CA MET A 195 -28.52 -10.74 38.02
C MET A 195 -28.55 -10.24 39.47
N VAL A 196 -27.38 -9.91 40.05
CA VAL A 196 -27.28 -9.35 41.40
C VAL A 196 -28.01 -8.00 41.50
N GLN A 197 -27.88 -7.13 40.49
CA GLN A 197 -28.60 -5.86 40.47
C GLN A 197 -30.13 -6.08 40.43
N LYS A 198 -30.61 -7.01 39.59
CA LYS A 198 -32.03 -7.37 39.55
C LYS A 198 -32.53 -7.93 40.87
N GLU A 199 -31.74 -8.78 41.51
CA GLU A 199 -32.07 -9.33 42.82
C GLU A 199 -32.23 -8.21 43.86
N SER A 200 -31.31 -7.25 43.90
CA SER A 200 -31.39 -6.09 44.80
C SER A 200 -32.64 -5.22 44.53
N ILE A 201 -33.00 -4.99 43.26
CA ILE A 201 -34.22 -4.25 42.90
C ILE A 201 -35.47 -4.99 43.40
N LEU A 202 -35.56 -6.30 43.15
CA LEU A 202 -36.69 -7.11 43.60
C LEU A 202 -36.79 -7.15 45.14
N GLN A 203 -35.67 -7.21 45.85
CA GLN A 203 -35.65 -7.12 47.31
C GLN A 203 -36.23 -5.79 47.81
N ASN A 204 -35.83 -4.66 47.20
CA ASN A 204 -36.36 -3.35 47.54
C ASN A 204 -37.87 -3.23 47.24
N GLU A 205 -38.34 -3.76 46.10
CA GLU A 205 -39.77 -3.78 45.76
C GLU A 205 -40.58 -4.61 46.76
N ILE A 206 -40.05 -5.76 47.20
CA ILE A 206 -40.67 -6.60 48.24
C ILE A 206 -40.78 -5.83 49.56
N GLU A 207 -39.74 -5.08 49.96
CA GLU A 207 -39.76 -4.27 51.18
C GLU A 207 -40.79 -3.13 51.11
N GLU A 208 -40.89 -2.43 49.97
CA GLU A 208 -41.88 -1.38 49.77
C GLU A 208 -43.31 -1.95 49.80
N LEU A 209 -43.55 -3.09 49.14
CA LEU A 209 -44.85 -3.78 49.18
C LEU A 209 -45.22 -4.22 50.60
N LYS A 210 -44.27 -4.72 51.39
CA LYS A 210 -44.47 -5.06 52.81
C LYS A 210 -44.84 -3.81 53.64
N SER A 211 -44.20 -2.68 53.38
CA SER A 211 -44.51 -1.39 54.02
C SER A 211 -45.92 -0.91 53.67
N GLN A 212 -46.30 -0.96 52.38
CA GLN A 212 -47.64 -0.60 51.92
C GLN A 212 -48.71 -1.50 52.52
N MET A 213 -48.49 -2.82 52.54
CA MET A 213 -49.39 -3.77 53.16
C MET A 213 -49.57 -3.52 54.66
N SER A 214 -48.49 -3.14 55.36
CA SER A 214 -48.56 -2.79 56.79
C SER A 214 -49.38 -1.52 57.05
N ARG A 215 -49.23 -0.49 56.20
CA ARG A 215 -50.05 0.73 56.22
C ARG A 215 -51.52 0.41 55.99
N MET A 216 -51.82 -0.32 54.91
CA MET A 216 -53.19 -0.73 54.56
C MET A 216 -53.86 -1.56 55.67
N MET A 217 -53.12 -2.49 56.31
CA MET A 217 -53.64 -3.22 57.47
C MET A 217 -53.95 -2.31 58.65
N SER A 218 -53.17 -1.25 58.87
CA SER A 218 -53.46 -0.25 59.90
C SER A 218 -54.74 0.52 59.60
N ASP A 219 -54.92 0.94 58.34
CA ASP A 219 -56.11 1.67 57.88
C ASP A 219 -57.37 0.79 57.96
N VAL A 220 -57.28 -0.49 57.59
CA VAL A 220 -58.40 -1.43 57.76
C VAL A 220 -58.76 -1.58 59.24
N ARG A 221 -57.77 -1.66 60.14
CA ARG A 221 -58.04 -1.73 61.58
C ARG A 221 -58.72 -0.46 62.11
N SER A 222 -58.32 0.72 61.66
CA SER A 222 -58.94 1.97 62.09
C SER A 222 -60.38 2.11 61.57
N LEU A 223 -60.62 1.77 60.30
CA LEU A 223 -61.97 1.73 59.72
C LEU A 223 -62.88 0.74 60.46
N MET A 224 -62.39 -0.46 60.77
CA MET A 224 -63.15 -1.44 61.53
C MET A 224 -63.47 -0.97 62.96
N ALA A 225 -62.58 -0.18 63.60
CA ALA A 225 -62.83 0.41 64.90
C ALA A 225 -63.89 1.53 64.81
N ALA A 226 -63.81 2.39 63.80
CA ALA A 226 -64.78 3.45 63.54
C ALA A 226 -66.17 2.88 63.27
N GLU A 227 -66.27 1.82 62.46
CA GLU A 227 -67.55 1.14 62.17
C GLU A 227 -68.18 0.54 63.44
N ARG A 228 -67.38 -0.07 64.32
CA ARG A 228 -67.87 -0.58 65.61
C ARG A 228 -68.40 0.54 66.50
N GLN A 229 -67.68 1.66 66.58
CA GLN A 229 -68.10 2.81 67.37
C GLN A 229 -69.41 3.39 66.81
N HIS A 230 -69.51 3.57 65.50
CA HIS A 230 -70.71 4.06 64.85
C HIS A 230 -71.92 3.15 65.12
N ARG A 231 -71.72 1.83 65.10
CA ARG A 231 -72.78 0.87 65.42
C ARG A 231 -73.24 0.99 66.88
N GLN A 232 -72.32 1.18 67.82
CA GLN A 232 -72.66 1.41 69.23
C GLN A 232 -73.43 2.73 69.43
N GLU A 233 -73.02 3.79 68.73
CA GLU A 233 -73.72 5.09 68.76
C GLU A 233 -75.15 4.96 68.20
N LEU A 234 -75.34 4.21 67.11
CA LEU A 234 -76.67 3.91 66.56
C LEU A 234 -77.53 3.10 67.55
N GLU A 235 -76.98 2.06 68.16
CA GLU A 235 -77.68 1.24 69.16
C GLU A 235 -78.09 2.07 70.41
N GLN A 236 -77.21 2.96 70.87
CA GLN A 236 -77.52 3.89 71.96
C GLN A 236 -78.62 4.88 71.58
N ALA A 237 -78.55 5.49 70.39
CA ALA A 237 -79.58 6.41 69.91
C ALA A 237 -80.94 5.70 69.75
N GLU A 238 -80.97 4.42 69.36
CA GLU A 238 -82.19 3.62 69.32
C GLU A 238 -82.77 3.32 70.71
N LEU A 239 -81.92 3.05 71.71
CA LEU A 239 -82.33 2.86 73.10
C LEU A 239 -82.92 4.15 73.69
N GLU A 240 -82.24 5.29 73.51
CA GLU A 240 -82.73 6.60 73.95
C GLU A 240 -84.09 6.96 73.33
N LYS A 241 -84.29 6.61 72.06
CA LYS A 241 -85.57 6.80 71.36
C LYS A 241 -86.71 5.92 71.89
N ARG A 242 -86.41 4.77 72.52
CA ARG A 242 -87.41 3.87 73.11
C ARG A 242 -87.82 4.26 74.54
N GLU A 243 -87.03 5.08 75.22
CA GLU A 243 -87.30 5.56 76.59
C GLU A 243 -88.09 6.88 76.63
N LEU A 244 -88.32 7.51 75.46
CA LEU A 244 -89.17 8.70 75.25
C LEU A 244 -90.56 8.33 74.73
#